data_AF-A0A673U8Z8-F1
#
_entry.id   AF-A0A673U8Z8-F1
#
_cell.length_a   1.000
_cell.length_b   1.000
_cell.length_c   1.000
_cell.angle_alpha   90.00
_cell.angle_beta   90.00
_cell.angle_gamma   90.00
#
_symmetry.space_group_name_H-M   'P 1'
#
loop_
_entity.id
_entity.type
_entity.pdbx_description
1 polymer ?
#
loop_
_entity_poly.entity_id
_entity_poly.type
_entity_poly.pdbx_seq_one_letter_code
_entity_poly.pdbx_strand_id
1 'polypeptide(L)'
;MAALYACTKCHQRFPFEALSQGQQLCKECRIAHPVVKCTYCRTEYQQESKTNTICKKCAQNVQLYGTPKPCQYCNIIAAFIGNKCQRCTNSEKKYGPPYSCEQCKQQCAFDRKDDRKKVDGKLLCWLCTLSYKRVLQKTKEQRKHLSSSSRASHQEKEQYSRLGGGGHYNSFSPDLALDSPGTDHFVIIAQLKEEVATLKKMLHQKDQMILEKEKKITELKADFQYQESQMRAKMNQMEKTHKEVTEQLQAKNRELLKQAAALSKSKKSEKSGAITSP
;
A
#
# COMPACT_ATOMS: atom_id res chain seq x y z
N MET A 1 25.58 8.31 14.60
CA MET A 1 25.40 7.06 13.83
C MET A 1 24.06 7.10 13.14
N ALA A 2 24.00 6.87 11.82
CA ALA A 2 22.73 6.80 11.11
C ALA A 2 21.96 5.52 11.49
N ALA A 3 20.64 5.62 11.67
CA ALA A 3 19.80 4.46 11.96
C ALA A 3 19.71 3.56 10.72
N LEU A 4 20.03 2.27 10.89
CA LEU A 4 19.94 1.27 9.82
C LEU A 4 18.71 0.37 10.02
N TYR A 5 18.03 0.07 8.93
CA TYR A 5 16.79 -0.70 8.88
C TYR A 5 17.00 -1.99 8.11
N ALA A 6 16.36 -3.08 8.54
CA ALA A 6 16.50 -4.38 7.89
C ALA A 6 15.60 -4.48 6.65
N CYS A 7 16.14 -5.02 5.57
CA CYS A 7 15.36 -5.45 4.41
C CYS A 7 14.42 -6.59 4.81
N THR A 8 13.14 -6.52 4.45
CA THR A 8 12.14 -7.55 4.80
C THR A 8 12.34 -8.89 4.10
N LYS A 9 13.28 -8.99 3.14
CA LYS A 9 13.60 -10.22 2.41
C LYS A 9 14.97 -10.80 2.75
N CYS A 10 16.04 -10.03 2.60
CA CYS A 10 17.39 -10.51 2.91
C CYS A 10 17.83 -10.24 4.34
N HIS A 11 17.06 -9.49 5.14
CA HIS A 11 17.35 -9.10 6.52
C HIS A 11 18.66 -8.31 6.72
N GLN A 12 19.36 -7.97 5.64
CA GLN A 12 20.52 -7.08 5.68
C GLN A 12 20.08 -5.64 6.02
N ARG A 13 21.00 -4.88 6.62
CA ARG A 13 20.75 -3.55 7.15
C ARG A 13 21.13 -2.47 6.13
N PHE A 14 20.22 -1.54 5.88
CA PHE A 14 20.39 -0.44 4.92
C PHE A 14 19.92 0.88 5.55
N PRO A 15 20.42 2.04 5.07
CA PRO A 15 19.82 3.33 5.35
C PRO A 15 18.35 3.35 4.90
N PHE A 16 17.52 4.19 5.54
CA PHE A 16 16.09 4.27 5.23
C PHE A 16 15.83 4.62 3.77
N GLU A 17 16.64 5.52 3.21
CA GLU A 17 16.56 6.04 1.84
C GLU A 17 16.89 4.97 0.80
N ALA A 18 17.68 3.96 1.18
CA ALA A 18 18.05 2.84 0.32
C ALA A 18 17.00 1.72 0.29
N LEU A 19 15.97 1.81 1.15
CA LEU A 19 14.85 0.88 1.20
C LEU A 19 13.65 1.40 0.41
N SER A 20 12.88 0.49 -0.17
CA SER A 20 11.64 0.82 -0.87
C SER A 20 10.60 1.40 0.09
N GLN A 21 10.01 2.55 -0.26
CA GLN A 21 8.91 3.16 0.47
C GLN A 21 7.72 2.19 0.58
N GLY A 22 7.33 1.85 1.81
CA GLY A 22 6.18 0.97 2.13
C GLY A 22 6.47 -0.52 2.26
N GLN A 23 7.49 -1.07 1.58
CA GLN A 23 7.81 -2.51 1.63
C GLN A 23 9.15 -2.84 2.31
N GLN A 24 9.99 -1.83 2.59
CA GLN A 24 11.31 -2.01 3.22
C GLN A 24 12.19 -3.07 2.51
N LEU A 25 12.24 -3.04 1.18
CA LEU A 25 13.09 -3.91 0.36
C LEU A 25 14.33 -3.14 -0.11
N CYS A 26 15.50 -3.78 -0.05
CA CYS A 26 16.71 -3.25 -0.67
C CYS A 26 16.61 -3.30 -2.20
N LYS A 27 17.50 -2.58 -2.88
CA LYS A 27 17.54 -2.49 -4.35
C LYS A 27 17.64 -3.87 -5.02
N GLU A 28 18.48 -4.75 -4.48
CA GLU A 28 18.67 -6.11 -5.00
C GLU A 28 17.40 -6.95 -4.86
N CYS A 29 16.80 -7.00 -3.67
CA CYS A 29 15.55 -7.74 -3.47
C CYS A 29 14.39 -7.18 -4.29
N ARG A 30 14.37 -5.88 -4.57
CA ARG A 30 13.36 -5.27 -5.46
C ARG A 30 13.52 -5.73 -6.91
N ILE A 31 14.76 -5.93 -7.38
CA ILE A 31 15.04 -6.44 -8.73
C ILE A 31 14.76 -7.94 -8.81
N ALA A 32 15.20 -8.69 -7.80
CA ALA A 32 15.02 -10.14 -7.72
C ALA A 32 13.53 -10.55 -7.62
N HIS A 33 12.73 -9.71 -6.97
CA HIS A 33 11.30 -9.94 -6.77
C HIS A 33 10.51 -8.77 -7.36
N PRO A 34 10.24 -8.71 -8.67
CA PRO A 34 9.52 -7.58 -9.25
C PRO A 34 8.05 -7.53 -8.80
N VAL A 35 7.45 -6.34 -8.84
CA VAL A 35 6.00 -6.17 -8.65
C VAL A 35 5.29 -6.56 -9.95
N VAL A 36 4.45 -7.59 -9.90
CA VAL A 36 3.67 -8.10 -11.03
C VAL A 36 2.18 -8.13 -10.71
N LYS A 37 1.33 -8.27 -11.72
CA LYS A 37 -0.12 -8.40 -11.56
C LYS A 37 -0.52 -9.86 -11.48
N CYS A 38 -1.36 -10.20 -10.52
CA CYS A 38 -1.93 -11.55 -10.41
C CYS A 38 -2.81 -11.86 -11.62
N THR A 39 -2.60 -13.01 -12.24
CA THR A 39 -3.36 -13.46 -13.43
C THR A 39 -4.87 -13.49 -13.16
N TYR A 40 -5.29 -13.96 -11.97
CA TYR A 40 -6.69 -14.02 -11.59
C TYR A 40 -7.24 -12.67 -11.11
N CYS A 41 -6.78 -12.16 -9.96
CA CYS A 41 -7.42 -10.98 -9.34
C CYS A 41 -6.89 -9.62 -9.84
N ARG A 42 -5.90 -9.61 -10.74
CA ARG A 42 -5.23 -8.41 -11.30
C ARG A 42 -4.63 -7.45 -10.26
N THR A 43 -4.52 -7.89 -9.00
CA THR A 43 -3.88 -7.13 -7.92
C THR A 43 -2.37 -7.22 -8.07
N GLU A 44 -1.68 -6.11 -7.81
CA GLU A 44 -0.21 -6.04 -7.84
C GLU A 44 0.38 -6.67 -6.58
N TYR A 45 1.41 -7.50 -6.74
CA TYR A 45 2.09 -8.19 -5.65
C TYR A 45 3.57 -8.44 -6.00
N GLN A 46 4.40 -8.65 -4.99
CA GLN A 46 5.80 -9.02 -5.19
C GLN A 46 5.91 -10.48 -5.61
N GLN A 47 6.56 -10.74 -6.74
CA GLN A 47 6.78 -12.10 -7.20
C GLN A 47 7.91 -12.78 -6.42
N GLU A 48 7.60 -13.84 -5.67
CA GLU A 48 8.62 -14.57 -4.89
C GLU A 48 9.49 -15.48 -5.78
N SER A 49 8.90 -16.06 -6.83
CA SER A 49 9.60 -16.88 -7.82
C SER A 49 9.04 -16.63 -9.22
N LYS A 50 9.90 -16.73 -10.25
CA LYS A 50 9.53 -16.48 -11.66
C LYS A 50 8.36 -17.34 -12.16
N THR A 51 8.09 -18.47 -11.50
CA THR A 51 7.00 -19.41 -11.82
C THR A 51 5.64 -19.00 -11.26
N ASN A 52 5.59 -18.15 -10.21
CA ASN A 52 4.35 -17.78 -9.54
C ASN A 52 3.67 -16.58 -10.22
N THR A 53 2.70 -16.86 -11.09
CA THR A 53 1.90 -15.87 -11.84
C THR A 53 0.61 -15.46 -11.12
N ILE A 54 0.35 -16.02 -9.94
CA ILE A 54 -0.81 -15.73 -9.10
C ILE A 54 -0.37 -15.30 -7.69
N CYS A 55 -1.14 -14.40 -7.06
CA CYS A 55 -0.85 -13.97 -5.70
C CYS A 55 -1.18 -15.06 -4.66
N LYS A 56 -0.57 -15.01 -3.48
CA LYS A 56 -0.76 -16.01 -2.39
C LYS A 56 -2.24 -16.28 -2.09
N LYS A 57 -3.07 -15.24 -2.07
CA LYS A 57 -4.51 -15.37 -1.82
C LYS A 57 -5.24 -16.15 -2.92
N CYS A 58 -4.89 -15.90 -4.18
CA CYS A 58 -5.45 -16.67 -5.30
C CYS A 58 -4.89 -18.10 -5.32
N ALA A 59 -3.62 -18.32 -4.98
CA ALA A 59 -3.05 -19.66 -4.87
C ALA A 59 -3.79 -20.51 -3.83
N GLN A 60 -4.04 -19.96 -2.63
CA GLN A 60 -4.83 -20.62 -1.59
C GLN A 60 -6.25 -20.92 -2.06
N ASN A 61 -6.92 -19.97 -2.72
CA ASN A 61 -8.27 -20.21 -3.22
C ASN A 61 -8.32 -21.26 -4.34
N VAL A 62 -7.30 -21.35 -5.20
CA VAL A 62 -7.19 -22.43 -6.20
C VAL A 62 -7.05 -23.79 -5.50
N GLN A 63 -6.27 -23.87 -4.43
CA GLN A 63 -6.12 -25.11 -3.67
C GLN A 63 -7.42 -25.56 -3.00
N LEU A 64 -8.23 -24.61 -2.50
CA LEU A 64 -9.47 -24.90 -1.78
C LEU A 64 -10.69 -25.10 -2.69
N TYR A 65 -10.81 -24.31 -3.77
CA TYR A 65 -12.01 -24.23 -4.59
C TYR A 65 -11.79 -24.55 -6.07
N GLY A 66 -10.53 -24.80 -6.48
CA GLY A 66 -10.16 -25.04 -7.86
C GLY A 66 -10.10 -23.78 -8.72
N THR A 67 -10.15 -23.99 -10.04
CA THR A 67 -10.02 -22.91 -11.04
C THR A 67 -11.23 -21.95 -10.97
N PRO A 68 -11.01 -20.63 -10.83
CA PRO A 68 -12.09 -19.67 -10.71
C PRO A 68 -12.84 -19.46 -12.03
N LYS A 69 -14.11 -19.06 -11.93
CA LYS A 69 -14.93 -18.63 -13.07
C LYS A 69 -14.82 -17.13 -13.33
N PRO A 70 -15.20 -16.64 -14.52
CA PRO A 70 -15.39 -15.22 -14.79
C PRO A 70 -16.44 -14.61 -13.87
N CYS A 71 -16.13 -13.46 -13.28
CA CYS A 71 -17.07 -12.70 -12.46
C CYS A 71 -18.20 -12.13 -13.33
N GLN A 72 -19.46 -12.32 -12.92
CA GLN A 72 -20.64 -11.78 -13.57
C GLN A 72 -20.61 -10.25 -13.78
N TYR A 73 -19.95 -9.52 -12.89
CA TYR A 73 -19.94 -8.05 -12.89
C TYR A 73 -18.76 -7.45 -13.67
N CYS A 74 -17.55 -8.00 -13.48
CA CYS A 74 -16.32 -7.41 -13.99
C CYS A 74 -15.54 -8.31 -14.96
N ASN A 75 -16.07 -9.49 -15.30
CA ASN A 75 -15.47 -10.51 -16.16
C ASN A 75 -14.06 -10.97 -15.78
N ILE A 76 -13.54 -10.54 -14.62
CA ILE A 76 -12.28 -11.03 -14.07
C ILE A 76 -12.48 -12.48 -13.63
N ILE A 77 -11.59 -13.37 -14.10
CA ILE A 77 -11.56 -14.79 -13.76
C ILE A 77 -11.06 -14.95 -12.31
N ALA A 78 -11.93 -14.63 -11.35
CA ALA A 78 -11.62 -14.63 -9.92
C ALA A 78 -12.87 -14.91 -9.05
N ALA A 79 -13.93 -15.47 -9.65
CA ALA A 79 -15.07 -16.01 -8.92
C ALA A 79 -14.73 -17.44 -8.47
N PHE A 80 -14.13 -17.55 -7.28
CA PHE A 80 -13.81 -18.85 -6.66
C PHE A 80 -15.02 -19.49 -5.99
N ILE A 81 -15.97 -18.66 -5.52
CA ILE A 81 -17.19 -19.10 -4.84
C ILE A 81 -18.38 -18.38 -5.50
N GLY A 82 -19.31 -19.15 -6.06
CA GLY A 82 -20.45 -18.61 -6.81
C GLY A 82 -20.03 -17.91 -8.10
N ASN A 83 -20.75 -16.83 -8.45
CA ASN A 83 -20.62 -16.17 -9.76
C ASN A 83 -19.96 -14.78 -9.70
N LYS A 84 -19.55 -14.32 -8.51
CA LYS A 84 -18.97 -12.97 -8.30
C LYS A 84 -17.58 -13.08 -7.70
N CYS A 85 -16.64 -12.26 -8.18
CA CYS A 85 -15.33 -12.18 -7.54
C CYS A 85 -15.45 -11.50 -6.17
N GLN A 86 -14.52 -11.81 -5.26
CA GLN A 86 -14.52 -11.26 -3.90
C GLN A 86 -14.62 -9.73 -3.87
N ARG A 87 -13.98 -9.04 -4.82
CA ARG A 87 -14.00 -7.58 -4.89
C ARG A 87 -15.40 -7.03 -5.19
N CYS A 88 -16.09 -7.63 -6.15
CA CYS A 88 -17.45 -7.26 -6.50
C CYS A 88 -18.41 -7.58 -5.36
N THR A 89 -18.31 -8.78 -4.77
CA THR A 89 -19.11 -9.18 -3.60
C THR A 89 -18.94 -8.21 -2.43
N ASN A 90 -17.71 -7.82 -2.10
CA ASN A 90 -17.47 -6.89 -0.99
C ASN A 90 -17.94 -5.46 -1.30
N SER A 91 -17.81 -5.04 -2.57
CA SER A 91 -18.24 -3.70 -2.99
C SER A 91 -19.76 -3.60 -2.97
N GLU A 92 -20.46 -4.63 -3.40
CA GLU A 92 -21.92 -4.69 -3.39
C GLU A 92 -22.48 -4.65 -1.97
N LYS A 93 -21.91 -5.42 -1.05
CA LYS A 93 -22.27 -5.37 0.37
C LYS A 93 -22.07 -3.98 1.00
N LYS A 94 -21.06 -3.24 0.55
CA LYS A 94 -20.68 -1.95 1.15
C LYS A 94 -21.39 -0.75 0.51
N TYR A 95 -21.61 -0.80 -0.80
CA TYR A 95 -22.03 0.35 -1.59
C TYR A 95 -23.38 0.14 -2.30
N GLY A 96 -23.94 -1.07 -2.24
CA GLY A 96 -25.18 -1.42 -2.93
C GLY A 96 -24.96 -1.99 -4.33
N PRO A 97 -26.02 -2.08 -5.16
CA PRO A 97 -25.95 -2.73 -6.46
C PRO A 97 -24.91 -2.08 -7.40
N PRO A 98 -24.33 -2.86 -8.32
CA PRO A 98 -23.38 -2.33 -9.29
C PRO A 98 -24.08 -1.45 -10.34
N TYR A 99 -23.30 -0.55 -10.92
CA TYR A 99 -23.66 0.29 -12.06
C TYR A 99 -22.71 0.06 -13.24
N SER A 100 -23.13 0.51 -14.41
CA SER A 100 -22.32 0.56 -15.63
C SER A 100 -21.10 1.48 -15.45
N CYS A 101 -19.90 0.93 -15.61
CA CYS A 101 -18.68 1.71 -15.69
C CYS A 101 -18.69 2.60 -16.94
N GLU A 102 -18.45 3.90 -16.80
CA GLU A 102 -18.49 4.80 -17.95
C GLU A 102 -17.39 4.54 -18.99
N GLN A 103 -16.27 3.93 -18.58
CA GLN A 103 -15.12 3.65 -19.44
C GLN A 103 -15.22 2.28 -20.13
N CYS A 104 -15.47 1.20 -19.39
CA CYS A 104 -15.49 -0.16 -19.93
C CYS A 104 -16.89 -0.75 -20.10
N LYS A 105 -17.94 0.00 -19.74
CA LYS A 105 -19.37 -0.36 -19.84
C LYS A 105 -19.81 -1.62 -19.07
N GLN A 106 -18.93 -2.22 -18.27
CA GLN A 106 -19.25 -3.38 -17.42
C GLN A 106 -20.04 -2.97 -16.16
N GLN A 107 -20.91 -3.86 -15.69
CA GLN A 107 -21.71 -3.72 -14.46
C GLN A 107 -20.86 -3.95 -13.19
N CYS A 108 -19.81 -3.14 -13.00
CA CYS A 108 -18.91 -3.26 -11.85
C CYS A 108 -18.37 -1.93 -11.31
N ALA A 109 -19.03 -0.83 -11.65
CA ALA A 109 -18.83 0.43 -10.95
C ALA A 109 -19.75 0.49 -9.72
N PHE A 110 -19.29 1.13 -8.66
CA PHE A 110 -20.03 1.22 -7.40
C PHE A 110 -19.96 2.67 -6.92
N ASP A 111 -21.11 3.26 -6.59
CA ASP A 111 -21.14 4.63 -6.09
C ASP A 111 -20.66 4.66 -4.64
N ARG A 112 -19.56 5.38 -4.41
CA ARG A 112 -18.92 5.47 -3.09
C ARG A 112 -19.43 6.68 -2.29
N LYS A 113 -20.44 7.40 -2.79
CA LYS A 113 -21.07 8.60 -2.19
C LYS A 113 -20.08 9.70 -1.79
N ASP A 114 -18.92 9.75 -2.45
CA ASP A 114 -17.86 10.70 -2.18
C ASP A 114 -17.39 11.30 -3.51
N ASP A 115 -17.91 12.48 -3.85
CA ASP A 115 -17.59 13.21 -5.09
C ASP A 115 -16.09 13.51 -5.21
N ARG A 116 -15.35 13.63 -4.08
CA ARG A 116 -13.88 13.81 -4.11
C ARG A 116 -13.12 12.58 -4.61
N LYS A 117 -13.78 11.43 -4.74
CA LYS A 117 -13.22 10.20 -5.30
C LYS A 117 -13.70 9.92 -6.73
N LYS A 118 -14.65 10.71 -7.26
CA LYS A 118 -15.01 10.64 -8.67
C LYS A 118 -13.83 11.14 -9.47
N VAL A 119 -13.45 10.30 -10.42
CA VAL A 119 -12.36 10.62 -11.33
C VAL A 119 -12.99 11.41 -12.46
N ASP A 120 -12.73 12.72 -12.51
CA ASP A 120 -13.29 13.59 -13.56
C ASP A 120 -14.83 13.60 -13.57
N GLY A 121 -15.47 13.46 -12.40
CA GLY A 121 -16.93 13.35 -12.28
C GLY A 121 -17.53 12.00 -12.75
N LYS A 122 -16.72 11.11 -13.33
CA LYS A 122 -17.18 9.85 -13.94
C LYS A 122 -17.22 8.69 -12.94
N LEU A 123 -18.25 7.85 -13.07
CA LEU A 123 -18.43 6.61 -12.33
C LEU A 123 -17.66 5.46 -12.99
N LEU A 124 -16.50 5.15 -12.43
CA LEU A 124 -15.57 4.15 -12.96
C LEU A 124 -15.53 2.88 -12.10
N CYS A 125 -15.37 1.73 -12.74
CA CYS A 125 -15.02 0.50 -12.03
C CYS A 125 -13.62 0.60 -11.40
N TRP A 126 -13.32 -0.30 -10.48
CA TRP A 126 -12.03 -0.28 -9.76
C TRP A 126 -10.82 -0.38 -10.70
N LEU A 127 -10.88 -1.20 -11.75
CA LEU A 127 -9.78 -1.33 -12.72
C LEU A 127 -9.57 -0.06 -13.55
N CYS A 128 -10.65 0.56 -14.02
CA CYS A 128 -10.58 1.81 -14.76
C CYS A 128 -10.07 2.95 -13.87
N THR A 129 -10.54 3.00 -12.61
CA THR A 129 -10.03 3.93 -11.60
C THR A 129 -8.53 3.79 -11.38
N LEU A 130 -8.02 2.56 -11.21
CA LEU A 130 -6.59 2.32 -11.05
C LEU A 130 -5.79 2.74 -12.28
N SER A 131 -6.29 2.40 -13.47
CA SER A 131 -5.62 2.73 -14.73
C SER A 131 -5.52 4.24 -14.92
N TYR A 132 -6.60 4.96 -14.67
CA TYR A 132 -6.62 6.43 -14.73
C TYR A 132 -5.66 7.07 -13.72
N LYS A 133 -5.65 6.60 -12.46
CA LYS A 133 -4.72 7.12 -11.45
C LYS A 133 -3.25 6.95 -11.84
N ARG A 134 -2.89 5.84 -12.50
CA ARG A 134 -1.52 5.66 -13.01
C ARG A 134 -1.16 6.67 -14.10
N VAL A 135 -2.10 6.96 -15.01
CA VAL A 135 -1.89 7.98 -16.06
C VAL A 135 -1.73 9.37 -15.46
N LEU A 136 -2.57 9.72 -14.45
CA LEU A 136 -2.44 10.99 -13.74
C LEU A 136 -1.10 11.14 -13.01
N GLN A 137 -0.63 10.09 -12.32
CA GLN A 137 0.67 10.15 -11.64
C GLN A 137 1.82 10.38 -12.62
N LYS A 138 1.85 9.66 -13.75
CA LYS A 138 2.86 9.88 -14.81
C LYS A 138 2.85 11.33 -15.32
N THR A 139 1.66 11.89 -15.55
CA THR A 139 1.51 13.28 -16.01
C THR A 139 2.02 14.28 -14.95
N LYS A 140 1.75 14.03 -13.67
CA LYS A 140 2.20 14.87 -12.55
C LYS A 140 3.72 14.82 -12.37
N GLU A 141 4.33 13.65 -12.53
CA GLU A 141 5.78 13.47 -12.46
C GLU A 141 6.50 14.15 -13.63
N GLN A 142 5.98 14.04 -14.85
CA GLN A 142 6.51 14.77 -16.01
C GLN A 142 6.48 16.30 -15.78
N ARG A 143 5.37 16.85 -15.28
CA ARG A 143 5.26 18.28 -14.97
C ARG A 143 6.28 18.75 -13.92
N LYS A 144 6.60 17.91 -12.93
CA LYS A 144 7.64 18.23 -11.93
C LYS A 144 9.05 18.26 -12.54
N HIS A 145 9.34 17.37 -13.48
CA HIS A 145 10.64 17.31 -14.16
C HIS A 145 10.85 18.50 -15.12
N LEU A 146 9.77 19.00 -15.72
CA LEU A 146 9.76 20.21 -16.53
C LEU A 146 9.87 21.49 -15.68
N SER A 147 9.26 21.53 -14.49
CA SER A 147 9.34 22.70 -13.61
C SER A 147 10.65 22.80 -12.81
N SER A 148 11.39 21.70 -12.64
CA SER A 148 12.73 21.73 -12.02
C SER A 148 13.82 22.23 -12.97
N SER A 149 13.58 22.15 -14.29
CA SER A 149 14.54 22.61 -15.31
C SER A 149 14.43 24.11 -15.61
N SER A 150 13.42 24.80 -15.09
CA SER A 150 13.15 26.23 -15.37
C SER A 150 13.64 27.19 -14.26
N ARG A 151 14.25 26.68 -13.17
CA ARG A 151 14.86 27.54 -12.12
C ARG A 151 16.37 27.75 -12.26
N ALA A 152 17.01 27.23 -13.31
CA ALA A 152 18.46 27.36 -13.53
C ALA A 152 18.85 28.38 -14.61
N SER A 153 17.92 29.19 -15.15
CA SER A 153 18.20 30.05 -16.32
C SER A 153 17.64 31.47 -16.24
N HIS A 154 17.43 32.01 -15.05
CA HIS A 154 17.13 33.45 -14.87
C HIS A 154 17.97 34.04 -13.73
N GLN A 155 19.28 34.07 -13.94
CA GLN A 155 20.18 34.89 -13.12
C GLN A 155 21.34 35.43 -13.96
N GLU A 156 21.03 36.03 -15.12
CA GLU A 156 21.99 36.87 -15.84
C GLU A 156 21.25 37.80 -16.83
N LYS A 157 20.82 38.97 -16.33
CA LYS A 157 20.76 40.25 -17.06
C LYS A 157 20.13 41.33 -16.17
N GLU A 158 20.87 41.72 -15.13
CA GLU A 158 20.77 43.06 -14.55
C GLU A 158 22.12 43.74 -14.74
N GLN A 159 22.34 44.29 -15.94
CA GLN A 159 23.35 45.32 -16.13
C GLN A 159 23.08 46.03 -17.46
N TYR A 160 22.37 47.15 -17.39
CA TYR A 160 22.79 48.44 -17.98
C TYR A 160 21.59 49.41 -17.94
N SER A 161 21.58 50.27 -16.92
CA SER A 161 20.81 51.51 -16.93
C SER A 161 21.76 52.67 -17.21
N ARG A 162 21.28 53.58 -18.08
CA ARG A 162 21.71 54.98 -18.34
C ARG A 162 22.68 55.20 -19.52
N LEU A 163 22.21 55.79 -20.62
CA LEU A 163 22.20 57.24 -20.92
C LEU A 163 21.73 57.55 -22.37
N GLY A 164 20.94 58.63 -22.53
CA GLY A 164 20.70 59.44 -23.76
C GLY A 164 19.84 58.80 -24.86
N GLY A 165 18.90 59.45 -25.55
CA GLY A 165 18.56 60.86 -25.76
C GLY A 165 18.14 61.02 -27.24
N GLY A 166 17.05 61.75 -27.52
CA GLY A 166 16.71 62.27 -28.87
C GLY A 166 15.74 61.43 -29.69
N GLY A 167 14.60 62.03 -30.05
CA GLY A 167 13.52 61.40 -30.82
C GLY A 167 13.79 61.28 -32.31
N HIS A 168 12.88 60.60 -33.02
CA HIS A 168 12.27 61.04 -34.28
C HIS A 168 11.15 60.07 -34.65
N TYR A 169 10.05 60.65 -35.12
CA TYR A 169 8.82 60.07 -35.65
C TYR A 169 8.99 58.74 -36.41
N ASN A 170 8.11 57.78 -36.17
CA ASN A 170 7.61 56.96 -37.27
C ASN A 170 6.16 56.54 -37.01
N SER A 171 5.28 57.05 -37.88
CA SER A 171 3.87 56.69 -37.97
C SER A 171 3.73 55.26 -38.44
N PHE A 172 3.04 54.43 -37.67
CA PHE A 172 2.15 53.40 -38.20
C PHE A 172 0.95 53.31 -37.26
N SER A 173 -0.18 53.82 -37.73
CA SER A 173 -1.50 53.65 -37.11
C SER A 173 -1.84 52.16 -36.97
N PRO A 174 -2.66 51.83 -35.97
CA PRO A 174 -4.02 51.47 -36.32
C PRO A 174 -5.00 52.30 -35.51
N ASP A 175 -5.75 53.13 -36.24
CA ASP A 175 -7.01 53.66 -35.76
C ASP A 175 -8.04 52.55 -35.93
N LEU A 176 -8.66 52.13 -34.82
CA LEU A 176 -10.06 51.71 -34.74
C LEU A 176 -10.42 51.36 -33.29
N ALA A 177 -11.32 52.18 -32.75
CA ALA A 177 -12.30 51.89 -31.72
C ALA A 177 -11.84 51.85 -30.24
N LEU A 178 -12.06 52.99 -29.59
CA LEU A 178 -12.58 53.05 -28.23
C LEU A 178 -13.70 52.02 -28.02
N ASP A 179 -13.49 51.07 -27.11
CA ASP A 179 -14.51 50.67 -26.13
C ASP A 179 -13.80 50.25 -24.84
N SER A 180 -14.09 50.99 -23.77
CA SER A 180 -13.49 50.84 -22.45
C SER A 180 -14.04 49.61 -21.73
N PRO A 181 -13.18 48.75 -21.15
CA PRO A 181 -13.39 48.37 -19.73
C PRO A 181 -12.04 48.19 -19.01
N GLY A 182 -11.28 49.28 -18.81
CA GLY A 182 -10.03 49.24 -18.04
C GLY A 182 -10.24 48.90 -16.56
N THR A 183 -11.45 49.16 -16.03
CA THR A 183 -11.81 48.95 -14.63
C THR A 183 -12.13 47.49 -14.32
N ASP A 184 -12.84 46.78 -15.22
CA ASP A 184 -13.23 45.38 -15.01
C ASP A 184 -12.02 44.44 -15.02
N HIS A 185 -11.05 44.70 -15.89
CA HIS A 185 -9.86 43.88 -15.96
C HIS A 185 -9.00 44.01 -14.68
N PHE A 186 -8.97 45.19 -14.07
CA PHE A 186 -8.27 45.43 -12.81
C PHE A 186 -8.99 44.76 -11.62
N VAL A 187 -10.31 44.79 -11.59
CA VAL A 187 -11.15 44.12 -10.58
C VAL A 187 -10.98 42.59 -10.67
N ILE A 188 -11.02 42.03 -11.88
CA ILE A 188 -10.78 40.60 -12.11
C ILE A 188 -9.37 40.19 -11.65
N ILE A 189 -8.35 40.99 -11.96
CA ILE A 189 -6.97 40.72 -11.52
C ILE A 189 -6.86 40.78 -9.98
N ALA A 190 -7.53 41.73 -9.32
CA ALA A 190 -7.54 41.84 -7.86
C ALA A 190 -8.22 40.62 -7.23
N GLN A 191 -9.36 40.19 -7.78
CA GLN A 191 -10.11 39.03 -7.31
C GLN A 191 -9.33 37.72 -7.50
N LEU A 192 -8.66 37.55 -8.64
CA LEU A 192 -7.76 36.41 -8.86
C LEU A 192 -6.57 36.40 -7.90
N LYS A 193 -6.02 37.57 -7.55
CA LYS A 193 -4.94 37.66 -6.53
C LYS A 193 -5.43 37.23 -5.16
N GLU A 194 -6.65 37.60 -4.79
CA GLU A 194 -7.28 37.19 -3.52
C GLU A 194 -7.58 35.68 -3.49
N GLU A 195 -8.10 35.11 -4.59
CA GLU A 195 -8.26 33.66 -4.74
C GLU A 195 -6.92 32.92 -4.63
N VAL A 196 -5.86 33.42 -5.26
CA VAL A 196 -4.52 32.83 -5.12
C VAL A 196 -4.02 32.91 -3.67
N ALA A 197 -4.27 34.01 -2.96
CA ALA A 197 -3.88 34.16 -1.56
C ALA A 197 -4.63 33.18 -0.64
N THR A 198 -5.94 33.02 -0.83
CA THR A 198 -6.75 32.07 -0.06
C THR A 198 -6.36 30.62 -0.36
N LEU A 199 -6.12 30.27 -1.62
CA LEU A 199 -5.61 28.96 -2.03
C LEU A 199 -4.24 28.65 -1.41
N LYS A 200 -3.31 29.61 -1.40
CA LYS A 200 -2.01 29.47 -0.73
C LYS A 200 -2.16 29.21 0.77
N LYS A 201 -3.07 29.93 1.44
CA LYS A 201 -3.35 29.73 2.87
C LYS A 201 -3.93 28.34 3.15
N MET A 202 -4.87 27.87 2.33
CA MET A 202 -5.40 26.51 2.42
C MET A 202 -4.32 25.45 2.19
N LEU A 203 -3.43 25.65 1.21
CA LEU A 203 -2.33 24.75 0.94
C LEU A 203 -1.39 24.63 2.15
N HIS A 204 -1.02 25.76 2.76
CA HIS A 204 -0.19 25.78 3.96
C HIS A 204 -0.85 25.04 5.14
N GLN A 205 -2.16 25.25 5.37
CA GLN A 205 -2.91 24.51 6.39
C GLN A 205 -2.95 23.00 6.10
N LYS A 206 -3.08 22.59 4.84
CA LYS A 206 -3.05 21.17 4.46
C LYS A 206 -1.67 20.56 4.69
N ASP A 207 -0.60 21.28 4.38
CA ASP A 207 0.76 20.82 4.61
C ASP A 207 1.05 20.64 6.11
N GLN A 208 0.59 21.57 6.96
CA GLN A 208 0.67 21.42 8.42
C GLN A 208 -0.10 20.18 8.91
N MET A 209 -1.33 19.96 8.42
CA MET A 209 -2.13 18.79 8.79
C MET A 209 -1.52 17.47 8.30
N ILE A 210 -0.81 17.48 7.17
CA ILE A 210 -0.07 16.31 6.68
C ILE A 210 1.09 16.00 7.64
N LEU A 211 1.87 17.00 8.01
CA LEU A 211 2.98 16.84 8.96
C LEU A 211 2.52 16.28 10.31
N GLU A 212 1.39 16.75 10.85
CA GLU A 212 0.81 16.20 12.09
C GLU A 212 0.42 14.73 11.94
N LYS A 213 -0.19 14.37 10.80
CA LYS A 213 -0.54 12.96 10.52
C LYS A 213 0.70 12.09 10.35
N GLU A 214 1.77 12.59 9.74
CA GLU A 214 3.03 11.87 9.61
C GLU A 214 3.70 11.62 10.96
N LYS A 215 3.66 12.58 11.88
CA LYS A 215 4.10 12.41 13.27
C LYS A 215 3.31 11.30 13.97
N LYS A 216 1.97 11.37 13.90
CA LYS A 216 1.09 10.37 14.52
C LYS A 216 1.27 8.96 13.94
N ILE A 217 1.53 8.85 12.63
CA ILE A 217 1.88 7.57 11.99
C ILE A 217 3.19 7.03 12.56
N THR A 218 4.17 7.89 12.82
CA THR A 218 5.48 7.49 13.35
C THR A 218 5.36 6.98 14.78
N GLU A 219 4.61 7.68 15.63
CA GLU A 219 4.29 7.24 17.00
C GLU A 219 3.59 5.87 17.00
N LEU A 220 2.50 5.73 16.23
CA LEU A 220 1.76 4.47 16.15
C LEU A 220 2.62 3.30 15.63
N LYS A 221 3.56 3.57 14.71
CA LYS A 221 4.51 2.56 14.24
C LYS A 221 5.48 2.12 15.34
N ALA A 222 5.98 3.06 16.14
CA ALA A 222 6.84 2.75 17.28
C ALA A 222 6.09 1.91 18.33
N ASP A 223 4.86 2.30 18.67
CA ASP A 223 4.01 1.55 19.61
C ASP A 223 3.71 0.15 19.10
N PHE A 224 3.36 0.02 17.83
CA PHE A 224 3.09 -1.27 17.21
C PHE A 224 4.32 -2.18 17.24
N GLN A 225 5.50 -1.65 16.90
CA GLN A 225 6.75 -2.39 16.95
C GLN A 225 7.10 -2.83 18.38
N TYR A 226 6.86 -1.97 19.38
CA TYR A 226 7.06 -2.30 20.78
C TYR A 226 6.12 -3.42 21.24
N GLN A 227 4.83 -3.32 20.90
CA GLN A 227 3.84 -4.37 21.20
C GLN A 227 4.17 -5.69 20.51
N GLU A 228 4.58 -5.66 19.23
CA GLU A 228 4.98 -6.88 18.50
C GLU A 228 6.19 -7.55 19.17
N SER A 229 7.20 -6.76 19.56
CA SER A 229 8.39 -7.27 20.26
C SER A 229 8.02 -7.92 21.60
N GLN A 230 7.14 -7.29 22.37
CA GLN A 230 6.63 -7.83 23.64
C GLN A 230 5.85 -9.13 23.42
N MET A 231 4.97 -9.18 22.42
CA MET A 231 4.19 -10.38 22.10
C MET A 231 5.09 -11.53 21.65
N ARG A 232 6.12 -11.25 20.85
CA ARG A 232 7.11 -12.23 20.41
C ARG A 232 7.92 -12.78 21.58
N ALA A 233 8.37 -11.92 22.50
CA ALA A 233 9.08 -12.36 23.71
C ALA A 233 8.19 -13.26 24.58
N LYS A 234 6.93 -12.89 24.79
CA LYS A 234 5.96 -13.71 25.53
C LYS A 234 5.69 -15.06 24.85
N MET A 235 5.54 -15.08 23.52
CA MET A 235 5.35 -16.31 22.76
C MET A 235 6.53 -17.25 22.92
N ASN A 236 7.76 -16.76 22.74
CA ASN A 236 8.98 -17.56 22.92
C ASN A 236 9.11 -18.10 24.35
N GLN A 237 8.79 -17.28 25.36
CA GLN A 237 8.82 -17.72 26.75
C GLN A 237 7.78 -18.83 27.00
N MET A 238 6.56 -18.66 26.47
CA MET A 238 5.49 -19.64 26.56
C MET A 238 5.83 -20.96 25.84
N GLU A 239 6.46 -20.90 24.67
CA GLU A 239 6.93 -22.09 23.96
C GLU A 239 8.00 -22.83 24.76
N LYS A 240 8.94 -22.09 25.37
CA LYS A 240 9.98 -22.66 26.22
C LYS A 240 9.40 -23.38 27.43
N THR A 241 8.48 -22.73 28.16
CA THR A 241 7.83 -23.36 29.33
C THR A 241 7.00 -24.57 28.92
N HIS A 242 6.27 -24.49 27.80
CA HIS A 242 5.51 -25.63 27.28
C HIS A 242 6.41 -26.81 26.92
N LYS A 243 7.58 -26.55 26.33
CA LYS A 243 8.58 -27.58 26.01
C LYS A 243 9.13 -28.24 27.28
N GLU A 244 9.51 -27.45 28.28
CA GLU A 244 9.99 -27.95 29.57
C GLU A 244 8.94 -28.83 30.28
N VAL A 245 7.68 -28.38 30.31
CA VAL A 245 6.56 -29.16 30.88
C VAL A 245 6.35 -30.47 30.10
N THR A 246 6.44 -30.44 28.78
CA THR A 246 6.31 -31.63 27.94
C THR A 246 7.42 -32.63 28.22
N GLU A 247 8.68 -32.17 28.34
CA GLU A 247 9.83 -33.01 28.68
C GLU A 247 9.68 -33.63 30.08
N GLN A 248 9.23 -32.85 31.06
CA GLN A 248 8.95 -33.36 32.41
C GLN A 248 7.84 -34.42 32.43
N LEU A 249 6.75 -34.19 31.69
CA LEU A 249 5.66 -35.16 31.57
C LEU A 249 6.13 -36.44 30.88
N GLN A 250 6.92 -36.33 29.81
CA GLN A 250 7.50 -37.47 29.12
C GLN A 250 8.45 -38.27 30.04
N ALA A 251 9.29 -37.59 30.82
CA ALA A 251 10.19 -38.24 31.79
C ALA A 251 9.39 -39.01 32.86
N LYS A 252 8.36 -38.38 33.45
CA LYS A 252 7.47 -39.05 34.41
C LYS A 252 6.75 -40.25 33.81
N ASN A 253 6.28 -40.13 32.57
CA ASN A 253 5.60 -41.22 31.87
C ASN A 253 6.53 -42.42 31.65
N ARG A 254 7.78 -42.18 31.25
CA ARG A 254 8.82 -43.22 31.16
C ARG A 254 9.09 -43.88 32.51
N GLU A 255 9.16 -43.11 33.59
CA GLU A 255 9.42 -43.64 34.94
C GLU A 255 8.25 -44.49 35.46
N LEU A 256 7.01 -44.02 35.27
CA LEU A 256 5.80 -44.78 35.61
C LEU A 256 5.70 -46.07 34.82
N LEU A 257 6.05 -46.07 33.52
CA LEU A 257 6.11 -47.29 32.71
C LEU A 257 7.14 -48.30 33.25
N LYS A 258 8.31 -47.84 33.71
CA LYS A 258 9.30 -48.71 34.36
C LYS A 258 8.78 -49.29 35.66
N GLN A 259 8.16 -48.48 36.52
CA GLN A 259 7.60 -48.93 37.79
C GLN A 259 6.47 -49.95 37.58
N ALA A 260 5.58 -49.70 36.61
CA ALA A 260 4.53 -50.64 36.22
C ALA A 260 5.11 -51.98 35.72
N ALA A 261 6.16 -51.92 34.89
CA ALA A 261 6.86 -53.13 34.43
C ALA A 261 7.52 -53.90 35.60
N ALA A 262 8.15 -53.20 36.55
CA ALA A 262 8.74 -53.83 37.74
C ALA A 262 7.68 -54.53 38.61
N LEU A 263 6.57 -53.84 38.92
CA LEU A 263 5.47 -54.42 39.70
C LEU A 263 4.82 -55.62 39.00
N SER A 264 4.70 -55.58 37.67
CA SER A 264 4.18 -56.71 36.88
C SER A 264 5.09 -57.95 36.93
N LYS A 265 6.42 -57.75 37.01
CA LYS A 265 7.40 -58.84 37.17
C LYS A 265 7.37 -59.43 38.58
N SER A 266 7.30 -58.59 39.61
CA SER A 266 7.25 -59.05 41.01
C SER A 266 6.00 -59.87 41.33
N LYS A 267 4.84 -59.52 40.75
CA LYS A 267 3.61 -60.33 40.86
C LYS A 267 3.70 -61.70 40.17
N LYS A 268 4.60 -61.85 39.18
CA LYS A 268 4.78 -63.12 38.48
C LYS A 268 5.70 -64.07 39.26
N SER A 269 6.66 -63.54 40.02
CA SER A 269 7.56 -64.34 40.87
C SER A 269 6.90 -64.89 42.13
N GLU A 270 5.99 -64.15 42.77
CA GLU A 270 5.24 -64.68 43.95
C GLU A 270 4.30 -65.83 43.59
N LYS A 271 3.70 -65.82 42.39
CA LYS A 271 2.76 -66.86 41.96
C LYS A 271 3.42 -68.19 41.62
N SER A 272 4.74 -68.20 41.38
CA SER A 272 5.54 -69.40 41.11
C SER A 272 6.19 -70.03 42.35
N GLY A 273 6.03 -69.44 43.55
CA GLY A 273 6.62 -69.94 44.80
C GLY A 273 5.70 -70.75 45.72
N ALA A 274 4.42 -70.96 45.35
CA ALA A 274 3.40 -71.51 46.25
C ALA A 274 2.97 -72.97 45.95
N ILE A 275 3.78 -73.78 45.25
CA ILE A 275 3.44 -75.18 45.00
C ILE A 275 4.65 -76.08 45.26
N THR A 276 4.87 -76.45 46.52
CA THR A 276 5.45 -77.75 46.93
C THR A 276 5.23 -77.97 48.43
N SER A 277 4.37 -78.94 48.76
CA SER A 277 4.41 -79.88 49.92
C SER A 277 3.02 -80.51 50.10
N PRO A 278 2.88 -81.72 50.67
CA PRO A 278 3.90 -82.63 51.25
C PRO A 278 4.35 -83.75 50.31
#